data_AF-A0A5E4CUU9-F1
#
_entry.id   AF-A0A5E4CUU9-F1
#
_cell.length_a   1.000
_cell.length_b   1.000
_cell.length_c   1.000
_cell.angle_alpha   90.00
_cell.angle_beta   90.00
_cell.angle_gamma   90.00
#
_symmetry.space_group_name_H-M   'P 1'
#
loop_
_entity.id
_entity.type
_entity.pdbx_description
1 polymer ?
#
loop_
_entity_poly.entity_id
_entity_poly.type
_entity_poly.pdbx_seq_one_letter_code
_entity_poly.pdbx_strand_id
1 'polypeptide(L)' 'IGQGVPVVALIVEGGPNVISIVLEYLRDTPPVPVVVCDGSGRASDILAFGHKYSEEGG' A
#
# COMPACT_ATOMS: atom_id res chain seq x y z
N ILE A 1 -8.00 -26.95 11.86
CA ILE A 1 -6.73 -26.36 12.35
C ILE A 1 -5.97 -25.79 11.16
N GLY A 2 -5.58 -24.52 11.21
CA GLY A 2 -4.77 -23.89 10.16
C GLY A 2 -5.40 -22.64 9.53
N GLN A 3 -5.80 -21.65 10.33
CA GLN A 3 -5.79 -20.28 9.81
C GLN A 3 -4.32 -19.87 9.76
N GLY A 4 -3.78 -19.64 8.56
CA GLY A 4 -2.38 -19.23 8.37
C GLY A 4 -2.05 -17.97 9.17
N VAL A 5 -0.75 -17.65 9.30
CA VAL A 5 -0.34 -16.42 9.99
C VAL A 5 -0.75 -15.21 9.14
N PRO A 6 -1.56 -14.27 9.65
CA PRO A 6 -1.94 -13.08 8.91
C PRO A 6 -0.73 -12.15 8.76
N VAL A 7 -0.58 -11.55 7.58
CA VAL A 7 0.51 -10.64 7.25
C VAL A 7 -0.07 -9.34 6.69
N VAL A 8 0.59 -8.22 6.97
CA VAL A 8 0.27 -6.89 6.45
C VAL A 8 1.58 -6.20 6.06
N ALA A 9 1.57 -5.42 4.98
CA ALA A 9 2.69 -4.58 4.58
C ALA A 9 2.49 -3.14 5.10
N LEU A 10 3.50 -2.57 5.77
CA LEU A 10 3.50 -1.18 6.21
C LEU A 10 4.46 -0.36 5.33
N ILE A 11 3.95 0.67 4.67
CA ILE A 11 4.74 1.60 3.86
C ILE A 11 4.96 2.88 4.64
N VAL A 12 6.21 3.15 5.02
CA VAL A 12 6.61 4.37 5.75
C VAL A 12 7.30 5.34 4.80
N GLU A 13 8.34 4.91 4.09
CA GLU A 13 8.98 5.72 3.05
C GLU A 13 9.09 4.93 1.75
N GLY A 14 9.64 5.55 0.71
CA GLY A 14 9.94 4.83 -0.51
C GLY A 14 10.37 5.72 -1.66
N GLY A 15 11.04 5.08 -2.62
CA GLY A 15 11.17 5.58 -3.98
C GLY A 15 10.09 4.98 -4.90
N PRO A 16 10.14 5.29 -6.21
CA PRO A 16 9.11 4.87 -7.17
C PRO A 16 8.83 3.36 -7.21
N ASN A 17 9.84 2.53 -6.94
CA ASN A 17 9.70 1.07 -6.92
C ASN A 17 8.68 0.56 -5.89
N VAL A 18 8.41 1.33 -4.82
CA VAL A 18 7.41 0.96 -3.81
C VAL A 18 6.01 0.86 -4.40
N ILE A 19 5.68 1.65 -5.42
CA ILE A 19 4.37 1.60 -6.08
C ILE A 19 4.17 0.23 -6.75
N SER A 20 5.19 -0.29 -7.43
CA SER A 20 5.18 -1.62 -8.03
C SER A 20 5.03 -2.71 -6.98
N ILE A 21 5.81 -2.62 -5.88
CA ILE A 21 5.74 -3.58 -4.77
C ILE A 21 4.34 -3.60 -4.12
N VAL A 22 3.73 -2.43 -3.91
CA VAL A 22 2.36 -2.33 -3.37
C VAL A 22 1.37 -3.01 -4.31
N LEU A 23 1.49 -2.79 -5.63
CA LEU A 23 0.64 -3.46 -6.61
C LEU A 23 0.83 -4.97 -6.64
N GLU A 24 2.06 -5.46 -6.47
CA GLU A 24 2.38 -6.89 -6.35
C GLU A 24 1.73 -7.50 -5.10
N TYR A 25 1.87 -6.87 -3.93
CA TYR A 25 1.23 -7.33 -2.70
C TYR A 25 -0.29 -7.43 -2.82
N LEU A 26 -0.93 -6.44 -3.44
CA LEU A 26 -2.37 -6.42 -3.65
C LEU A 26 -2.85 -7.47 -4.68
N ARG A 27 -1.96 -7.94 -5.56
CA ARG A 27 -2.26 -8.96 -6.58
C ARG A 27 -1.90 -10.38 -6.15
N ASP A 28 -1.24 -10.55 -5.01
CA ASP A 28 -0.87 -11.87 -4.50
C ASP A 28 -2.12 -12.72 -4.15
N THR A 29 -1.95 -14.03 -3.99
CA THR A 29 -3.01 -14.96 -3.63
C THR A 29 -2.60 -15.77 -2.39
N PRO A 30 -3.13 -15.45 -1.19
CA PRO A 30 -4.11 -14.39 -0.90
C PRO A 30 -3.50 -12.97 -0.97
N PRO A 31 -4.30 -11.92 -1.27
CA PRO A 31 -3.79 -10.55 -1.28
C PRO A 31 -3.22 -10.16 0.08
N VAL A 32 -2.09 -9.46 0.07
CA VAL A 32 -1.47 -8.91 1.28
C VAL A 32 -2.02 -7.49 1.51
N PRO A 33 -2.72 -7.23 2.62
CA PRO A 33 -3.18 -5.90 2.96
C PRO A 33 -2.02 -4.92 3.13
N VAL A 34 -2.18 -3.70 2.61
CA VAL A 34 -1.17 -2.64 2.68
C VAL A 34 -1.69 -1.48 3.53
N VAL A 35 -0.88 -1.04 4.49
CA VAL A 35 -1.10 0.17 5.30
C VAL A 35 -0.06 1.21 4.88
N VAL A 36 -0.51 2.42 4.59
CA VAL A 36 0.38 3.52 4.18
C VAL A 36 0.40 4.58 5.28
N CYS A 37 1.60 4.96 5.73
CA CYS A 37 1.80 6.12 6.59
C CYS A 37 1.80 7.39 5.72
N ASP A 38 0.86 8.27 5.99
CA ASP A 38 0.74 9.55 5.30
C ASP A 38 1.66 10.61 5.91
N GLY A 39 2.38 11.36 5.08
CA GLY A 39 3.33 12.41 5.49
C GLY A 39 4.71 11.89 5.91
N SER A 40 4.97 10.59 5.73
CA SER A 40 6.24 9.98 6.13
C SER A 40 7.28 9.96 5.03
N GLY A 41 6.95 10.20 3.75
CA GLY A 41 7.96 10.23 2.70
C GLY A 41 7.45 10.18 1.25
N ARG A 42 8.39 10.21 0.29
CA ARG A 42 8.07 10.45 -1.13
C ARG A 42 7.01 9.51 -1.73
N ALA A 43 7.23 8.20 -1.70
CA ALA A 43 6.29 7.26 -2.31
C ALA A 43 5.03 7.04 -1.46
N SER A 44 5.16 7.02 -0.13
CA SER A 44 4.03 6.86 0.78
C SER A 44 3.06 8.04 0.67
N ASP A 45 3.56 9.26 0.53
CA ASP A 45 2.74 10.46 0.41
C ASP A 45 2.00 10.49 -0.93
N ILE A 46 2.64 10.04 -2.02
CA ILE A 46 1.96 9.89 -3.33
C ILE A 46 0.81 8.89 -3.22
N LEU A 47 1.03 7.73 -2.59
CA LEU A 47 -0.01 6.71 -2.41
C LEU A 47 -1.14 7.21 -1.52
N ALA A 48 -0.81 7.89 -0.42
CA ALA A 48 -1.78 8.46 0.50
C ALA A 48 -2.59 9.60 -0.14
N PHE A 49 -1.93 10.48 -0.90
CA PHE A 49 -2.58 11.51 -1.72
C PHE A 49 -3.54 10.85 -2.70
N GLY A 50 -3.07 9.87 -3.48
CA GLY A 50 -3.90 9.11 -4.42
C GLY A 50 -5.15 8.57 -3.73
N HIS A 51 -5.02 7.87 -2.61
CA HIS A 51 -6.16 7.34 -1.86
C HIS A 51 -7.13 8.42 -1.36
N LYS A 52 -6.64 9.53 -0.78
CA LYS A 52 -7.49 10.61 -0.24
C LYS A 52 -8.27 11.37 -1.30
N TYR A 53 -7.70 11.50 -2.49
CA TYR A 53 -8.28 12.24 -3.61
C TYR A 53 -8.78 11.32 -4.73
N SER A 54 -8.92 10.01 -4.45
CA SER A 54 -9.43 9.03 -5.42
C SER A 54 -10.95 9.05 -5.54
N GLU A 55 -11.68 9.69 -4.62
CA GLU A 55 -13.15 9.75 -4.67
C GLU A 55 -13.68 11.17 -4.94
N GLU A 56 -14.62 11.20 -5.89
CA GLU A 56 -15.38 12.31 -6.50
C GLU A 56 -14.61 13.32 -7.38
N GLY A 57 -14.31 12.88 -8.61
CA GLY A 57 -14.28 13.77 -9.79
C GLY A 57 -12.92 13.92 -10.47
N GLY A 58 -12.77 13.26 -11.62
CA GLY A 58 -12.32 14.01 -12.79
C GLY A 58 -13.43 14.97 -13.19
#